data_AF-A0A0M3HM53-F1
#
_entry.id   AF-A0A0M3HM53-F1
#
_cell.length_a   1.000
_cell.length_b   1.000
_cell.length_c   1.000
_cell.angle_alpha   90.00
_cell.angle_beta   90.00
_cell.angle_gamma   90.00
#
_symmetry.space_group_name_H-M   'P 1'
#
loop_
_entity.id
_entity.type
_entity.pdbx_description
1 polymer ?
#
loop_
_entity_poly.entity_id
_entity_poly.type
_entity_poly.pdbx_seq_one_letter_code
_entity_poly.pdbx_strand_id
1 'polypeptide(L)'
;MKTVISEIQNAQIPLDVTYADIDYMDRYQDFTIGEGWEQLPKYIEQIHSENMHIVLIFDPAVQVDGQPFARGLHSVCYLHLFLINQCLLL
;
A
#
# COMPACT_ATOMS: atom_id res chain seq x y z
N MET A 1 -12.77 -5.34 1.33
CA MET A 1 -12.18 -6.02 0.15
C MET A 1 -12.73 -7.43 -0.06
N LYS A 2 -12.43 -8.42 0.80
CA LYS A 2 -12.80 -9.84 0.59
C LYS A 2 -14.27 -10.08 0.22
N THR A 3 -15.18 -9.48 1.00
CA THR A 3 -16.64 -9.60 0.79
C THR A 3 -17.05 -9.17 -0.61
N VAL A 4 -16.64 -7.99 -1.05
CA VAL A 4 -16.98 -7.44 -2.37
C VAL A 4 -16.48 -8.34 -3.50
N ILE A 5 -15.25 -8.85 -3.40
CA ILE A 5 -14.69 -9.76 -4.40
C ILE A 5 -15.52 -11.05 -4.47
N SER A 6 -15.85 -11.64 -3.32
CA SER A 6 -16.65 -12.86 -3.27
C SER A 6 -18.07 -12.67 -3.81
N GLU A 7 -18.68 -11.50 -3.59
CA GLU A 7 -20.00 -11.17 -4.14
C GLU A 7 -19.97 -11.04 -5.66
N ILE A 8 -18.93 -10.41 -6.22
CA ILE A 8 -18.72 -10.31 -7.67
C ILE A 8 -18.53 -11.69 -8.30
N GLN A 9 -17.69 -12.55 -7.68
CA GLN A 9 -17.48 -13.93 -8.11
C GLN A 9 -18.78 -14.74 -8.06
N ASN A 10 -19.55 -14.63 -6.97
CA ASN A 10 -20.84 -15.32 -6.80
C ASN A 10 -21.90 -14.85 -7.81
N ALA A 11 -21.85 -13.58 -8.22
CA ALA A 11 -22.69 -13.03 -9.27
C ALA A 11 -22.24 -13.45 -10.68
N GLN A 12 -21.17 -14.25 -10.81
CA GLN A 12 -20.59 -14.69 -12.08
C GLN A 12 -20.16 -13.52 -12.98
N ILE A 13 -19.80 -12.39 -12.37
CA ILE A 13 -19.27 -11.23 -13.09
C ILE A 13 -17.76 -11.43 -13.25
N PRO A 14 -17.20 -11.34 -14.48
CA PRO A 14 -15.76 -11.47 -14.70
C PRO A 14 -14.97 -10.41 -13.91
N LEU A 15 -13.94 -10.85 -13.19
CA LEU A 15 -13.06 -10.00 -12.39
C LEU A 15 -11.65 -10.57 -12.41
N ASP A 16 -10.73 -9.91 -13.11
CA ASP A 16 -9.33 -10.35 -13.23
C ASP A 16 -8.39 -9.69 -12.21
N VAL A 17 -8.61 -8.40 -11.93
CA VAL A 17 -7.69 -7.59 -11.11
C VAL A 17 -8.46 -6.79 -10.06
N THR A 18 -7.97 -6.82 -8.83
CA THR A 18 -8.50 -6.03 -7.71
C THR A 18 -7.48 -5.01 -7.22
N TYR A 19 -7.93 -3.96 -6.53
CA TYR A 19 -7.06 -2.87 -6.09
C TYR A 19 -7.16 -2.70 -4.58
N ALA A 20 -6.00 -2.52 -3.92
CA ALA A 20 -5.93 -2.01 -2.56
C ALA A 20 -5.39 -0.58 -2.60
N ASP A 21 -6.20 0.37 -2.14
CA ASP A 21 -5.80 1.76 -1.92
C ASP A 21 -5.01 1.89 -0.60
N ILE A 22 -4.63 3.11 -0.20
CA ILE A 22 -3.77 3.41 0.97
C ILE A 22 -4.27 2.84 2.31
N ASP A 23 -5.54 2.44 2.41
CA ASP A 23 -6.15 1.90 3.63
C ASP A 23 -5.46 0.65 4.18
N TYR A 24 -4.73 -0.11 3.34
CA TYR A 24 -4.01 -1.29 3.81
C TYR A 24 -2.73 -0.98 4.58
N MET A 25 -2.23 0.25 4.49
CA MET A 25 -0.97 0.67 5.09
C MET A 25 -1.15 1.02 6.58
N ASP A 26 -0.10 0.82 7.38
CA ASP A 26 -0.06 1.33 8.75
C ASP A 26 0.04 2.85 8.71
N ARG A 27 -1.04 3.53 9.12
CA ARG A 27 -1.14 5.01 9.13
C ARG A 27 -0.67 5.66 7.83
N TYR A 28 -1.02 5.07 6.68
CA TYR A 28 -0.67 5.55 5.34
C TYR A 28 0.85 5.54 5.03
N GLN A 29 1.64 4.77 5.76
CA GLN A 29 3.07 4.62 5.52
C GLN A 29 3.34 3.60 4.41
N ASP A 30 4.00 4.02 3.33
CA ASP A 30 4.40 3.09 2.27
C ASP A 30 5.20 1.89 2.82
N PHE A 31 5.00 0.74 2.17
CA PHE A 31 5.67 -0.53 2.49
C PHE A 31 5.35 -1.11 3.87
N THR A 32 4.18 -0.78 4.43
CA THR A 32 3.68 -1.34 5.70
C THR A 32 2.32 -2.04 5.52
N ILE A 33 1.90 -2.77 6.55
CA ILE A 33 0.56 -3.38 6.65
C ILE A 33 -0.04 -2.89 7.97
N GLY A 34 -1.21 -2.25 7.88
CA GLY A 34 -1.92 -1.68 9.01
C GLY A 34 -2.79 -2.69 9.77
N GLU A 35 -3.32 -2.23 10.91
CA GLU A 35 -4.26 -3.01 11.72
C GLU A 35 -5.51 -3.39 10.90
N GLY A 36 -5.92 -4.66 11.00
CA GLY A 36 -7.04 -5.22 10.24
C GLY A 36 -6.69 -5.70 8.83
N TRP A 37 -5.45 -5.47 8.37
CA TRP A 37 -4.94 -5.91 7.07
C TRP A 37 -3.85 -6.99 7.17
N GLU A 38 -3.60 -7.55 8.36
CA GLU A 38 -2.54 -8.54 8.60
C GLU A 38 -2.71 -9.81 7.77
N GLN A 39 -3.96 -10.12 7.39
CA GLN A 39 -4.31 -11.26 6.54
C GLN A 39 -4.27 -10.95 5.04
N LEU A 40 -3.88 -9.73 4.64
CA LEU A 40 -3.76 -9.34 3.23
C LEU A 40 -2.77 -10.24 2.47
N PRO A 41 -1.54 -10.53 2.95
CA PRO A 41 -0.60 -11.37 2.21
C PRO A 41 -1.16 -12.77 1.90
N LYS A 42 -1.76 -13.40 2.91
CA LYS A 42 -2.41 -14.71 2.74
C LYS A 42 -3.60 -14.65 1.77
N TYR A 43 -4.33 -13.54 1.75
CA TYR A 43 -5.43 -13.36 0.82
C TYR A 43 -4.95 -13.12 -0.62
N ILE A 44 -3.83 -12.43 -0.81
CA ILE A 44 -3.18 -12.27 -2.12
C ILE A 44 -2.76 -13.64 -2.68
N GLU A 45 -2.19 -14.51 -1.84
CA GLU A 45 -1.89 -15.90 -2.24
C GLU A 45 -3.12 -16.66 -2.72
N GLN A 46 -4.25 -16.49 -2.02
CA GLN A 46 -5.53 -17.08 -2.44
C GLN A 46 -5.99 -16.52 -3.79
N ILE A 47 -5.99 -15.20 -3.96
CA ILE A 47 -6.36 -14.53 -5.23
C ILE A 47 -5.52 -15.08 -6.39
N HIS A 48 -4.21 -15.23 -6.21
CA HIS A 48 -3.33 -15.80 -7.23
C HIS A 48 -3.65 -17.27 -7.53
N SER A 49 -4.06 -18.06 -6.52
CA SER A 49 -4.49 -19.45 -6.75
C SER A 49 -5.79 -19.57 -7.54
N GLU A 50 -6.60 -18.52 -7.55
CA GLU A 50 -7.84 -18.38 -8.31
C GLU A 50 -7.61 -17.75 -9.70
N ASN A 51 -6.35 -17.61 -10.13
CA ASN A 51 -5.94 -16.97 -11.40
C ASN A 51 -6.41 -15.50 -11.52
N MET A 52 -6.54 -14.82 -10.39
CA MET A 52 -6.78 -13.39 -10.32
C MET A 52 -5.50 -12.67 -9.87
N HIS A 53 -5.47 -11.34 -10.00
CA HIS A 53 -4.36 -10.49 -9.59
C HIS A 53 -4.81 -9.34 -8.70
N ILE A 54 -3.85 -8.71 -8.01
CA ILE A 54 -4.07 -7.52 -7.19
C ILE A 54 -3.02 -6.46 -7.48
N VAL A 55 -3.45 -5.20 -7.50
CA VAL A 55 -2.59 -4.02 -7.58
C VAL A 55 -2.63 -3.30 -6.24
N LEU A 56 -1.46 -2.96 -5.73
CA LEU A 56 -1.28 -2.16 -4.51
C LEU A 56 -0.80 -0.77 -4.91
N ILE A 57 -1.37 0.28 -4.31
CA ILE A 57 -0.90 1.66 -4.49
C ILE A 57 0.37 1.91 -3.65
N PHE A 58 1.24 2.79 -4.13
CA PHE A 58 2.36 3.35 -3.37
C PHE A 58 2.50 4.84 -3.71
N ASP A 59 2.80 5.65 -2.71
CA ASP A 59 3.00 7.08 -2.88
C ASP A 59 4.50 7.43 -3.03
N PRO A 60 4.83 8.59 -3.62
CA PRO A 60 6.22 9.04 -3.71
C PRO A 60 6.74 9.65 -2.39
N ALA A 61 5.85 10.08 -1.49
CA ALA A 61 6.21 10.77 -0.26
C ALA A 61 6.46 9.78 0.88
N VAL A 62 7.71 9.71 1.34
CA VAL A 62 8.11 8.77 2.41
C VAL A 62 8.12 9.44 3.77
N GLN A 63 7.46 8.84 4.77
CA GLN A 63 7.43 9.38 6.14
C GLN A 63 8.83 9.36 6.80
N VAL A 64 9.20 10.50 7.40
CA VAL A 64 10.55 10.80 7.91
C VAL A 64 11.06 9.85 9.02
N ASP A 65 10.17 9.26 9.80
CA ASP A 65 10.52 8.33 10.89
C ASP A 65 10.36 6.86 10.46
N GLY A 66 10.02 6.60 9.19
CA GLY A 66 9.82 5.27 8.64
C GLY A 66 11.12 4.55 8.26
N GLN A 67 11.09 3.21 8.30
CA GLN A 67 12.19 2.38 7.83
C GLN A 67 12.60 2.65 6.36
N PRO A 68 11.67 2.89 5.41
CA PRO A 68 12.03 3.26 4.03
C PRO A 68 12.83 4.57 3.96
N PHE A 69 12.50 5.57 4.80
CA PHE A 69 13.24 6.83 4.87
C PHE A 69 14.67 6.61 5.36
N ALA A 70 14.86 5.85 6.45
CA ALA A 70 16.17 5.53 6.98
C ALA A 70 17.08 4.81 5.96
N ARG A 71 16.54 3.83 5.22
CA ARG A 71 17.29 3.16 4.14
C ARG A 71 17.61 4.08 2.98
N GLY A 72 16.67 4.96 2.64
CA GLY A 72 16.84 5.95 1.59
C GLY A 72 17.94 6.95 1.93
N LEU A 73 18.09 7.39 3.18
CA LEU A 73 19.18 8.30 3.58
C LEU A 73 20.57 7.70 3.37
N HIS A 74 20.72 6.38 3.55
CA HIS A 74 21.98 5.68 3.36
C HIS A 74 22.27 5.35 1.89
N SER A 75 21.27 5.50 1.04
CA SER A 75 21.38 5.33 -0.40
C SER A 75 21.45 6.74 -1.02
N VAL A 76 22.19 6.96 -2.10
CA VAL A 76 22.30 8.30 -2.74
C VAL A 76 21.00 8.70 -3.49
N CYS A 77 19.85 8.18 -3.06
CA CYS A 77 18.54 8.27 -3.71
C CYS A 77 17.58 9.28 -3.06
N TYR A 78 18.04 10.12 -2.12
CA TYR A 78 17.23 11.28 -1.72
C TYR A 78 17.47 12.43 -2.67
N LEU A 79 16.41 12.80 -3.41
CA LEU A 79 16.32 14.12 -4.01
C LEU A 79 16.50 15.13 -2.87
N HIS A 80 17.55 15.95 -2.94
CA HIS A 80 17.88 16.94 -1.93
C HIS A 80 16.87 18.10 -2.00
N LEU A 81 15.61 17.83 -1.61
CA LEU A 81 14.54 18.81 -1.64
C LEU A 81 14.56 19.59 -0.33
N PHE A 82 15.11 20.80 -0.42
CA PHE A 82 15.15 21.84 0.60
C PHE A 82 13.72 22.32 0.93
N LEU A 83 12.90 21.51 1.59
CA LEU A 83 11.53 21.85 2.00
C LEU A 83 11.19 21.38 3.43
N ILE A 84 12.08 21.67 4.39
CA ILE A 84 11.76 21.57 5.83
C ILE A 84 11.97 22.93 6.51
N ASN A 85 11.52 24.02 5.89
CA ASN A 85 11.57 25.34 6.56
C ASN A 85 10.42 26.30 6.21
N GLN A 86 9.28 25.80 5.71
CA GLN A 86 8.09 26.63 5.45
C GLN A 86 6.80 26.03 6.04
N CYS A 87 6.89 25.25 7.11
CA CYS A 87 5.72 24.76 7.86
C CYS A 87 5.74 25.16 9.35
N LEU A 88 6.55 26.17 9.70
CA LEU A 88 6.62 26.74 11.05
C LEU A 88 6.37 28.26 11.04
N LEU A 89 5.34 28.69 10.32
CA LEU A 89 4.78 30.05 10.38
C LEU A 89 3.25 29.95 10.15
N LEU A 90 2.57 29.39 11.15
CA LEU A 90 1.19 29.74 11.51
C LEU A 90 1.22 30.16 12.98
#